data_AF-A0A2K3JB23-F1
#
_entry.id   AF-A0A2K3JB23-F1
#
_cell.length_a   1.000
_cell.length_b   1.000
_cell.length_c   1.000
_cell.angle_alpha   90.00
_cell.angle_beta   90.00
_cell.angle_gamma   90.00
#
_symmetry.space_group_name_H-M   'P 1'
#
loop_
_entity.id
_entity.type
_entity.pdbx_description
1 polymer ?
#
loop_
_entity_poly.entity_id
_entity_poly.type
_entity_poly.pdbx_seq_one_letter_code
_entity_poly.pdbx_strand_id
1 'polypeptide(L)'
;MAKISQEDFCDVAIECSLDPQQILKKLKKLYPKMEHRPGKVIDRIARYRKKGLLPLDSGNSVSIGEMLKGTTTLYDAAGNIKHQYVKTDVEKEDFLKAFKEAITDLAEVIPALPTVQPPSIQLSDELATLYISNDVHFGAYIWGEETEADWDLDIASTTLKSSYDYLFKNSPDSKIGIVCDLGK
;
A
#
# COMPACT_ATOMS: atom_id res chain seq x y z
N MET A 1 -5.32 16.60 -13.76
CA MET A 1 -4.19 17.41 -13.26
C MET A 1 -2.97 17.14 -14.14
N ALA A 2 -2.40 18.17 -14.77
CA ALA A 2 -1.14 18.02 -15.51
C ALA A 2 -0.05 17.51 -14.56
N LYS A 3 0.69 16.48 -14.95
CA LYS A 3 1.82 15.93 -14.20
C LYS A 3 3.09 16.23 -15.00
N ILE A 4 4.12 16.74 -14.32
CA ILE A 4 5.46 16.83 -14.91
C ILE A 4 5.97 15.39 -15.03
N SER A 5 6.40 14.99 -16.23
CA SER A 5 6.92 13.65 -16.44
C SER A 5 8.18 13.40 -15.58
N GLN A 6 8.57 12.13 -15.45
CA GLN A 6 9.76 11.79 -14.67
C GLN A 6 11.03 12.30 -15.36
N GLU A 7 11.11 12.13 -16.67
CA GLU A 7 12.23 12.54 -17.53
C GLU A 7 12.40 14.06 -17.50
N ASP A 8 11.33 14.83 -17.77
CA ASP A 8 11.37 16.29 -17.78
C ASP A 8 11.89 16.88 -16.46
N PHE A 9 11.52 16.26 -15.33
CA PHE A 9 12.00 16.72 -14.03
C PHE A 9 13.47 16.37 -13.80
N CYS A 10 13.93 15.21 -14.25
CA CYS A 10 15.34 14.82 -14.10
C CYS A 10 16.25 15.73 -14.92
N ASP A 11 15.86 16.06 -16.16
CA ASP A 11 16.62 16.97 -17.01
C ASP A 11 16.74 18.36 -16.38
N VAL A 12 15.61 18.93 -15.93
CA VAL A 12 15.59 20.22 -15.23
C VAL A 12 16.44 20.18 -13.96
N ALA A 13 16.42 19.08 -13.22
CA ALA A 13 17.18 18.93 -11.99
C ALA A 13 18.70 18.85 -12.26
N ILE A 14 19.12 18.14 -13.30
CA ILE A 14 20.52 18.04 -13.73
C ILE A 14 21.03 19.39 -14.23
N GLU A 15 20.28 20.07 -15.09
CA GLU A 15 20.65 21.39 -15.62
C GLU A 15 20.79 22.45 -14.53
N CYS A 16 20.02 22.36 -13.46
CA CYS A 16 20.08 23.27 -12.31
C CYS A 16 21.05 22.80 -11.21
N SER A 17 21.95 21.84 -11.51
CA SER A 17 22.94 21.32 -10.55
C SER A 17 22.31 20.84 -9.23
N LEU A 18 21.10 20.29 -9.30
CA LEU A 18 20.30 19.85 -8.16
C LEU A 18 19.96 20.93 -7.12
N ASP A 19 20.14 22.22 -7.44
CA ASP A 19 19.79 23.33 -6.54
C ASP A 19 18.25 23.53 -6.48
N PRO A 20 17.60 23.35 -5.31
CA PRO A 20 16.15 23.42 -5.22
C PRO A 20 15.57 24.78 -5.62
N GLN A 21 16.30 25.88 -5.42
CA GLN A 21 15.80 27.22 -5.75
C GLN A 21 15.82 27.48 -7.25
N GLN A 22 16.89 27.08 -7.93
CA GLN A 22 17.00 27.17 -9.39
C GLN A 22 15.98 26.26 -10.09
N ILE A 23 15.81 25.02 -9.60
CA ILE A 23 14.80 24.09 -10.10
C ILE A 23 13.40 24.70 -9.98
N LEU A 24 13.08 25.25 -8.81
CA LEU A 24 11.78 25.88 -8.57
C LEU A 24 11.53 27.05 -9.53
N LYS A 25 12.55 27.90 -9.76
CA LYS A 25 12.45 29.03 -10.70
C LYS A 25 12.23 28.55 -12.13
N LYS A 26 12.91 27.49 -12.55
CA LYS A 26 12.77 26.91 -13.90
C LYS A 26 11.42 26.23 -14.09
N LEU A 27 10.95 25.46 -13.11
CA LEU A 27 9.63 24.83 -13.13
C LEU A 27 8.48 25.83 -13.17
N LYS A 28 8.58 26.95 -12.45
CA LYS A 28 7.59 28.05 -12.52
C LYS A 28 7.51 28.68 -13.91
N LYS A 29 8.63 28.75 -14.64
CA LYS A 29 8.68 29.29 -16.01
C LYS A 29 8.10 28.31 -17.03
N LEU A 30 8.42 27.02 -16.91
CA LEU A 30 7.98 25.98 -17.84
C LEU A 30 6.51 25.59 -17.63
N TYR A 31 6.06 25.55 -16.37
CA TYR A 31 4.71 25.14 -16.00
C TYR A 31 4.05 26.20 -15.10
N PRO A 32 3.70 27.38 -15.64
CA PRO A 32 3.19 28.51 -14.84
C PRO A 32 1.78 28.25 -14.27
N LYS A 33 1.02 27.34 -14.88
CA LYS A 33 -0.33 26.94 -14.42
C LYS A 33 -0.30 25.93 -13.27
N MET A 34 0.87 25.46 -12.85
CA MET A 34 1.04 24.48 -11.77
C MET A 34 1.61 25.15 -10.51
N GLU A 35 1.12 24.70 -9.36
CA GLU A 35 1.67 25.11 -8.07
C GLU A 35 2.96 24.32 -7.77
N HIS A 36 4.08 25.02 -7.61
CA HIS A 36 5.37 24.42 -7.27
C HIS A 36 5.77 24.80 -5.85
N ARG A 37 5.92 23.80 -4.98
CA ARG A 37 6.33 23.98 -3.58
C ARG A 37 7.79 23.57 -3.38
N PRO A 38 8.62 24.35 -2.67
CA PRO A 38 10.02 24.01 -2.41
C PRO A 38 10.20 22.62 -1.77
N GLY A 39 9.41 22.30 -0.74
CA GLY A 39 9.48 20.99 -0.07
C GLY A 39 9.20 19.81 -1.01
N LYS A 40 8.27 19.97 -1.97
CA LYS A 40 7.96 18.93 -2.96
C LYS A 40 9.09 18.71 -3.96
N VAL A 41 9.86 19.75 -4.27
CA VAL A 41 11.06 19.64 -5.12
C VAL A 41 12.14 18.85 -4.38
N ILE A 42 12.39 19.17 -3.11
CA ILE A 42 13.36 18.46 -2.25
C ILE A 42 12.97 16.99 -2.11
N ASP A 43 11.70 16.70 -1.77
CA ASP A 43 11.19 15.33 -1.65
C ASP A 43 11.38 14.53 -2.94
N ARG A 44 11.19 15.19 -4.10
CA ARG A 44 11.29 14.55 -5.41
C ARG A 44 12.75 14.27 -5.78
N ILE A 45 13.67 15.19 -5.49
CA ILE A 45 15.12 14.97 -5.63
C ILE A 45 15.56 13.78 -4.77
N ALA A 46 15.19 13.77 -3.49
CA ALA A 46 15.54 12.69 -2.56
C ALA A 46 15.01 11.32 -3.04
N ARG A 47 13.76 11.29 -3.52
CA ARG A 47 13.13 10.08 -4.07
C ARG A 47 13.82 9.59 -5.34
N TYR A 48 14.20 10.49 -6.23
CA TYR A 48 14.82 10.14 -7.51
C TYR A 48 16.28 9.70 -7.32
N ARG A 49 17.02 10.31 -6.39
CA ARG A 49 18.31 9.79 -5.91
C ARG A 49 18.17 8.37 -5.34
N LYS A 50 17.11 8.13 -4.57
CA LYS A 50 16.85 6.79 -4.00
C LYS A 50 16.65 5.71 -5.06
N LYS A 51 16.07 6.09 -6.20
CA LYS A 51 15.79 5.22 -7.35
C LYS A 51 16.96 5.16 -8.36
N GLY A 52 18.09 5.82 -8.09
CA GLY A 52 19.21 5.90 -9.03
C GLY A 52 18.98 6.79 -10.26
N LEU A 53 17.90 7.57 -10.30
CA LEU A 53 17.54 8.44 -11.43
C LEU A 53 18.27 9.80 -11.41
N LEU A 54 18.78 10.20 -10.24
CA LEU A 54 19.58 11.41 -10.07
C LEU A 54 20.89 11.06 -9.36
N PRO A 55 21.98 11.80 -9.65
CA PRO A 55 23.26 11.55 -9.00
C PRO A 55 23.23 11.92 -7.51
N LEU A 56 24.02 11.18 -6.74
CA LEU A 56 24.32 11.45 -5.35
C LEU A 56 25.29 12.64 -5.23
N ASP A 57 25.57 13.06 -4.01
CA ASP A 57 26.44 14.22 -3.77
C ASP A 57 27.87 14.01 -4.31
N SER A 58 28.34 12.75 -4.41
CA SER A 58 29.63 12.41 -5.03
C SER A 58 29.62 12.44 -6.56
N GLY A 59 28.47 12.66 -7.20
CA GLY A 59 28.29 12.56 -8.66
C GLY A 59 27.98 11.15 -9.15
N ASN A 60 28.18 10.10 -8.33
CA ASN A 60 27.82 8.73 -8.68
C ASN A 60 26.31 8.51 -8.56
N SER A 61 25.75 7.64 -9.40
CA SER A 61 24.37 7.14 -9.27
C SER A 61 24.35 5.72 -8.71
N VAL A 62 23.21 5.33 -8.15
CA VAL A 62 22.94 3.94 -7.78
C VAL A 62 22.68 3.14 -9.07
N SER A 63 23.18 1.91 -9.14
CA SER A 63 23.01 1.04 -10.32
C SER A 63 21.55 0.75 -10.60
N ILE A 64 21.24 0.48 -11.87
CA ILE A 64 19.88 0.10 -12.29
C ILE A 64 19.48 -1.19 -11.55
N GLY A 65 18.35 -1.15 -10.83
CA GLY A 65 17.84 -2.27 -10.02
C GLY A 65 18.22 -2.23 -8.53
N GLU A 66 19.12 -1.34 -8.14
CA GLU A 66 19.47 -1.15 -6.73
C GLU A 66 18.71 0.04 -6.12
N MET A 67 18.22 -0.12 -4.89
CA MET A 67 17.57 0.98 -4.15
C MET A 67 18.50 1.55 -3.09
N LEU A 68 18.68 2.87 -3.05
CA LEU A 68 19.52 3.51 -2.03
C LEU A 68 18.92 3.32 -0.63
N LYS A 69 19.69 2.73 0.28
CA LYS A 69 19.34 2.63 1.71
C LYS A 69 19.86 3.81 2.51
N GLY A 70 21.08 4.24 2.20
CA GLY A 70 21.72 5.40 2.81
C GLY A 70 23.11 5.69 2.23
N THR A 71 23.60 6.90 2.47
CA THR A 71 24.94 7.34 2.11
C THR A 71 25.66 7.91 3.31
N THR A 72 26.97 7.69 3.41
CA THR A 72 27.83 8.35 4.40
C THR A 72 28.95 9.08 3.65
N THR A 73 28.99 10.40 3.78
CA THR A 73 29.94 11.26 3.08
C THR A 73 30.98 11.79 4.06
N LEU A 74 32.27 11.60 3.75
CA LEU A 74 33.40 12.18 4.45
C LEU A 74 33.81 13.46 3.71
N TYR A 75 33.80 14.59 4.43
CA TYR A 75 34.24 15.89 3.92
C TYR A 75 35.68 16.19 4.35
N ASP A 76 36.43 16.92 3.53
CA ASP A 76 37.72 17.49 3.90
C ASP A 76 37.58 18.81 4.68
N ALA A 77 38.70 19.39 5.11
CA ALA A 77 38.71 20.65 5.87
C ALA A 77 38.22 21.87 5.07
N ALA A 78 38.14 21.76 3.74
CA ALA A 78 37.64 22.79 2.83
C ALA A 78 36.16 22.56 2.44
N GLY A 79 35.53 21.48 2.91
CA GLY A 79 34.15 21.12 2.62
C GLY A 79 33.95 20.30 1.33
N ASN A 80 35.03 19.88 0.65
CA ASN A 80 34.92 19.00 -0.51
C ASN A 80 34.73 17.55 -0.06
N ILE A 81 34.11 16.74 -0.92
CA ILE A 81 33.87 15.32 -0.66
C ILE A 81 35.18 14.55 -0.83
N LYS A 82 35.70 13.99 0.28
CA LYS A 82 36.88 13.12 0.29
C LYS A 82 36.51 11.67 -0.04
N HIS A 83 35.37 11.21 0.46
CA HIS A 83 34.87 9.85 0.20
C HIS A 83 33.36 9.75 0.43
N GLN A 84 32.66 8.87 -0.28
CA GLN A 84 31.25 8.58 -0.03
C GLN A 84 30.98 7.07 -0.07
N TYR A 85 30.51 6.52 1.04
CA TYR A 85 30.00 5.15 1.12
C TYR A 85 28.52 5.13 0.72
N VAL A 86 28.16 4.19 -0.16
CA VAL A 86 26.78 4.02 -0.67
C VAL A 86 26.29 2.64 -0.26
N LYS A 87 25.21 2.56 0.53
CA LYS A 87 24.56 1.30 0.91
C LYS A 87 23.32 1.11 0.05
N THR A 88 23.32 0.07 -0.77
CA THR A 88 22.18 -0.34 -1.61
C THR A 88 21.37 -1.46 -0.94
N ASP A 89 20.10 -1.56 -1.31
CA ASP A 89 19.11 -2.51 -0.77
C ASP A 89 18.60 -3.36 -1.93
N VAL A 90 19.45 -4.25 -2.46
CA VAL A 90 19.14 -5.18 -3.57
C VAL A 90 17.96 -6.10 -3.19
N GLU A 91 17.82 -6.41 -1.92
CA GLU A 91 16.91 -7.41 -1.37
C GLU A 91 15.42 -7.10 -1.56
N LYS A 92 15.02 -5.86 -1.83
CA LYS A 92 13.59 -5.48 -1.79
C LYS A 92 12.76 -5.96 -2.97
N GLU A 93 13.32 -6.00 -4.18
CA GLU A 93 12.57 -6.49 -5.35
C GLU A 93 12.46 -8.01 -5.31
N ASP A 94 13.56 -8.70 -5.00
CA ASP A 94 13.59 -10.16 -4.81
C ASP A 94 12.68 -10.59 -3.65
N PHE A 95 12.68 -9.84 -2.54
CA PHE A 95 11.77 -10.06 -1.42
C PHE A 95 10.31 -9.91 -1.85
N LEU A 96 9.98 -8.86 -2.60
CA LEU A 96 8.60 -8.62 -3.04
C LEU A 96 8.14 -9.68 -4.05
N LYS A 97 9.05 -10.17 -4.89
CA LYS A 97 8.80 -11.29 -5.81
C LYS A 97 8.54 -12.59 -5.04
N ALA A 98 9.43 -12.97 -4.11
CA ALA A 98 9.25 -14.15 -3.28
C ALA A 98 7.98 -14.08 -2.43
N PHE A 99 7.64 -12.89 -1.92
CA PHE A 99 6.41 -12.66 -1.16
C PHE A 99 5.15 -12.81 -2.01
N LYS A 100 5.18 -12.34 -3.26
CA LYS A 100 4.07 -12.55 -4.21
C LYS A 100 3.90 -14.01 -4.57
N GLU A 101 5.00 -14.71 -4.86
CA GLU A 101 4.99 -16.15 -5.14
C GLU A 101 4.37 -16.91 -3.96
N ALA A 102 4.82 -16.64 -2.73
CA ALA A 102 4.24 -17.25 -1.54
C ALA A 102 2.73 -16.97 -1.36
N ILE A 103 2.26 -15.74 -1.63
CA ILE A 103 0.83 -15.42 -1.58
C ILE A 103 0.05 -16.18 -2.66
N THR A 104 0.59 -16.25 -3.89
CA THR A 104 -0.05 -16.99 -4.98
C THR A 104 -0.18 -18.47 -4.64
N ASP A 105 0.91 -19.08 -4.16
CA ASP A 105 0.91 -20.49 -3.76
C ASP A 105 -0.10 -20.75 -2.62
N LEU A 106 -0.16 -19.86 -1.62
CA LEU A 106 -1.16 -19.96 -0.54
C LEU A 106 -2.59 -19.81 -1.05
N ALA A 107 -2.82 -18.92 -2.01
CA ALA A 107 -4.14 -18.68 -2.59
C ALA A 107 -4.62 -19.86 -3.46
N GLU A 108 -3.71 -20.57 -4.14
CA GLU A 108 -4.05 -21.75 -4.94
C GLU A 108 -4.64 -22.90 -4.10
N VAL A 109 -4.26 -22.99 -2.82
CA VAL A 109 -4.79 -24.02 -1.90
C VAL A 109 -6.20 -23.68 -1.40
N ILE A 110 -6.64 -22.43 -1.53
CA ILE A 110 -7.95 -21.99 -1.06
C ILE A 110 -8.99 -22.35 -2.13
N PRO A 111 -9.91 -23.30 -1.89
CA PRO A 111 -10.89 -23.69 -2.88
C PRO A 111 -11.84 -22.53 -3.18
N ALA A 112 -12.04 -22.23 -4.46
CA ALA A 112 -13.04 -21.27 -4.87
C ALA A 112 -14.45 -21.78 -4.46
N LEU A 113 -15.24 -20.89 -3.86
CA LEU A 113 -16.64 -21.21 -3.57
C LEU A 113 -17.42 -21.36 -4.89
N PRO A 114 -18.38 -22.30 -4.95
CA PRO A 114 -19.21 -22.47 -6.14
C PRO A 114 -20.02 -21.20 -6.42
N THR A 115 -20.22 -20.89 -7.70
CA THR A 115 -21.09 -19.78 -8.11
C THR A 115 -22.51 -20.01 -7.59
N VAL A 116 -23.04 -19.02 -6.88
CA VAL A 116 -24.42 -19.04 -6.37
C VAL A 116 -25.35 -18.42 -7.42
N GLN A 117 -26.47 -19.08 -7.71
CA GLN A 117 -27.46 -18.52 -8.62
C GLN A 117 -28.19 -17.34 -7.97
N PRO A 118 -28.59 -16.32 -8.75
CA PRO A 118 -29.43 -15.25 -8.23
C PRO A 118 -30.76 -15.81 -7.71
N PRO A 119 -31.36 -15.18 -6.68
CA PRO A 119 -32.64 -15.61 -6.15
C PRO A 119 -33.74 -15.55 -7.24
N SER A 120 -34.61 -16.56 -7.27
CA SER A 120 -35.73 -16.65 -8.21
C SER A 120 -37.00 -15.92 -7.73
N ILE A 121 -36.99 -15.45 -6.48
CA ILE A 121 -38.09 -14.73 -5.86
C ILE A 121 -38.08 -13.26 -6.26
N GLN A 122 -39.25 -12.61 -6.20
CA GLN A 122 -39.35 -11.17 -6.43
C GLN A 122 -38.85 -10.42 -5.19
N LEU A 123 -37.78 -9.66 -5.34
CA LEU A 123 -37.23 -8.81 -4.30
C LEU A 123 -37.89 -7.42 -4.32
N SER A 124 -38.09 -6.83 -3.14
CA SER A 124 -38.63 -5.48 -3.00
C SER A 124 -37.56 -4.42 -3.24
N ASP A 125 -37.80 -3.52 -4.20
CA ASP A 125 -36.98 -2.34 -4.49
C ASP A 125 -37.01 -1.29 -3.36
N GLU A 126 -38.02 -1.34 -2.48
CA GLU A 126 -38.26 -0.36 -1.41
C GLU A 126 -37.64 -0.77 -0.07
N LEU A 127 -37.12 -2.00 0.03
CA LEU A 127 -36.55 -2.54 1.26
C LEU A 127 -35.03 -2.74 1.14
N ALA A 128 -34.34 -2.45 2.23
CA ALA A 128 -32.96 -2.81 2.46
C ALA A 128 -32.80 -3.49 3.83
N THR A 129 -32.06 -4.59 3.89
CA THR A 129 -31.76 -5.30 5.14
C THR A 129 -30.31 -5.06 5.54
N LEU A 130 -30.10 -4.61 6.77
CA LEU A 130 -28.79 -4.42 7.37
C LEU A 130 -28.47 -5.60 8.31
N TYR A 131 -27.45 -6.37 7.96
CA TYR A 131 -26.89 -7.43 8.78
C TYR A 131 -25.68 -6.89 9.53
N ILE A 132 -25.81 -6.76 10.85
CA ILE A 132 -24.72 -6.27 11.70
C ILE A 132 -23.87 -7.47 12.11
N SER A 133 -22.61 -7.50 11.67
CA SER A 133 -21.59 -8.37 12.27
C SER A 133 -21.04 -7.67 13.49
N ASN A 134 -21.21 -8.29 14.66
CA ASN A 134 -20.54 -7.84 15.87
C ASN A 134 -19.04 -8.18 15.80
N ASP A 135 -18.27 -7.67 16.77
CA ASP A 135 -16.89 -8.10 16.96
C ASP A 135 -16.87 -9.55 17.47
N VAL A 136 -16.76 -10.48 16.52
CA VAL A 136 -16.87 -11.93 16.74
C VAL A 136 -15.58 -12.56 17.25
N HIS A 137 -14.48 -11.80 17.28
CA HIS A 137 -13.15 -12.28 17.67
C HIS A 137 -12.81 -13.61 16.98
N PHE A 138 -12.95 -13.65 15.66
CA PHE A 138 -12.88 -14.89 14.89
C PHE A 138 -11.58 -15.68 15.13
N GLY A 139 -10.46 -14.98 15.32
CA GLY A 139 -9.15 -15.58 15.57
C GLY A 139 -8.81 -15.81 17.05
N ALA A 140 -9.75 -15.65 17.98
CA ALA A 140 -9.49 -15.89 19.39
C ALA A 140 -9.43 -17.40 19.70
N TYR A 141 -8.61 -17.75 20.68
CA TYR A 141 -8.58 -19.07 21.30
C TYR A 141 -8.80 -18.89 22.79
N ILE A 142 -9.89 -19.48 23.31
CA ILE A 142 -10.30 -19.36 24.70
C ILE A 142 -10.46 -20.75 25.27
N TRP A 143 -9.91 -20.96 26.47
CA TRP A 143 -10.01 -22.22 27.18
C TRP A 143 -11.11 -22.15 28.23
N GLY A 144 -12.09 -23.03 28.09
CA GLY A 144 -13.32 -23.04 28.88
C GLY A 144 -13.14 -23.42 30.34
N GLU A 145 -12.00 -23.94 30.78
CA GLU A 145 -11.74 -24.15 32.22
C GLU A 145 -11.35 -22.84 32.94
N GLU A 146 -10.70 -21.92 32.23
CA GLU A 146 -10.36 -20.59 32.76
C GLU A 146 -11.51 -19.60 32.56
N THR A 147 -12.35 -19.84 31.56
CA THR A 147 -13.55 -19.06 31.28
C THR A 147 -14.82 -19.87 31.54
N GLU A 148 -15.94 -19.47 30.97
CA GLU A 148 -17.21 -20.21 31.05
C GLU A 148 -17.46 -21.07 29.80
N ALA A 149 -16.66 -20.92 28.74
CA ALA A 149 -16.83 -21.61 27.46
C ALA A 149 -15.56 -21.61 26.62
N ASP A 150 -15.33 -22.71 25.89
CA ASP A 150 -14.28 -22.78 24.87
C ASP A 150 -14.61 -21.89 23.66
N TRP A 151 -13.56 -21.38 23.02
CA TRP A 151 -13.64 -20.69 21.74
C TRP A 151 -12.44 -21.05 20.88
N ASP A 152 -12.69 -21.40 19.63
CA ASP A 152 -11.68 -21.67 18.62
C ASP A 152 -12.21 -21.32 17.22
N LEU A 153 -11.39 -21.57 16.18
CA LEU A 153 -11.76 -21.28 14.80
C LEU A 153 -12.98 -22.08 14.30
N ASP A 154 -13.17 -23.30 14.77
CA ASP A 154 -14.26 -24.16 14.33
C ASP A 154 -15.59 -23.70 14.93
N ILE A 155 -15.57 -23.33 16.22
CA ILE A 155 -16.71 -22.72 16.92
C ILE A 155 -17.05 -21.37 16.29
N ALA A 156 -16.05 -20.51 16.04
CA ALA A 156 -16.25 -19.20 15.43
C ALA A 156 -16.88 -19.33 14.03
N SER A 157 -16.32 -20.19 13.18
CA SER A 157 -16.81 -20.44 11.81
C SER A 157 -18.25 -20.96 11.81
N THR A 158 -18.53 -21.96 12.66
CA THR A 158 -19.86 -22.56 12.77
C THR A 158 -20.88 -21.56 13.29
N THR A 159 -20.52 -20.76 14.30
CA THR A 159 -21.39 -19.76 14.91
C THR A 159 -21.74 -18.66 13.92
N LEU A 160 -20.75 -18.08 13.23
CA LEU A 160 -21.00 -17.05 12.21
C LEU A 160 -21.90 -17.59 11.10
N LYS A 161 -21.52 -18.74 10.53
CA LYS A 161 -22.27 -19.32 9.41
C LYS A 161 -23.72 -19.57 9.80
N SER A 162 -23.95 -20.21 10.94
CA SER A 162 -25.31 -20.52 11.41
C SER A 162 -26.12 -19.26 11.72
N SER A 163 -25.47 -18.23 12.26
CA SER A 163 -26.10 -16.94 12.54
C SER A 163 -26.53 -16.23 11.26
N TYR A 164 -25.65 -16.15 10.26
CA TYR A 164 -25.97 -15.56 8.97
C TYR A 164 -27.00 -16.37 8.18
N ASP A 165 -26.90 -17.70 8.16
CA ASP A 165 -27.91 -18.56 7.53
C ASP A 165 -29.29 -18.32 8.16
N TYR A 166 -29.35 -18.18 9.49
CA TYR A 166 -30.58 -17.83 10.19
C TYR A 166 -31.08 -16.43 9.79
N LEU A 167 -30.21 -15.42 9.78
CA LEU A 167 -30.59 -14.05 9.42
C LEU A 167 -31.10 -13.96 7.98
N PHE A 168 -30.42 -14.59 7.02
CA PHE A 168 -30.83 -14.60 5.61
C PHE A 168 -32.18 -15.29 5.43
N LYS A 169 -32.42 -16.40 6.14
CA LYS A 169 -33.69 -17.14 6.04
C LYS A 169 -34.88 -16.38 6.63
N ASN A 170 -34.65 -15.52 7.62
CA ASN A 170 -35.72 -14.85 8.36
C ASN A 170 -35.85 -13.36 8.04
N SER A 171 -35.00 -12.82 7.17
CA SER A 171 -35.09 -11.43 6.72
C SER A 171 -36.15 -11.27 5.63
N PRO A 172 -36.76 -10.09 5.49
CA PRO A 172 -37.61 -9.78 4.35
C PRO A 172 -36.85 -9.90 3.02
N ASP A 173 -37.59 -10.17 1.95
CA ASP A 173 -37.08 -10.26 0.56
C ASP A 173 -36.67 -8.88 0.01
N SER A 174 -35.66 -8.27 0.63
CA SER A 174 -35.12 -6.97 0.24
C SER A 174 -34.19 -7.08 -0.97
N LYS A 175 -34.24 -6.10 -1.87
CA LYS A 175 -33.32 -6.06 -3.01
C LYS A 175 -31.87 -5.80 -2.57
N ILE A 176 -31.70 -5.04 -1.49
CA ILE A 176 -30.39 -4.62 -1.00
C ILE A 176 -30.13 -5.27 0.36
N GLY A 177 -29.10 -6.11 0.44
CA GLY A 177 -28.51 -6.58 1.68
C GLY A 177 -27.20 -5.85 1.97
N ILE A 178 -27.03 -5.33 3.17
CA ILE A 178 -25.80 -4.67 3.63
C ILE A 178 -25.23 -5.49 4.78
N VAL A 179 -24.01 -5.98 4.63
CA VAL A 179 -23.26 -6.56 5.75
C VAL A 179 -22.41 -5.44 6.35
N CYS A 180 -22.72 -5.04 7.57
CA CYS A 180 -22.00 -4.03 8.32
C CYS A 180 -21.16 -4.72 9.38
N ASP A 181 -19.87 -4.84 9.10
CA ASP A 181 -18.91 -5.34 10.07
C ASP A 181 -18.47 -4.21 11.01
N LEU A 182 -18.72 -4.41 12.30
CA LEU A 182 -18.34 -3.50 13.36
C LEU A 182 -17.09 -3.97 14.12
N GLY A 183 -16.52 -5.12 13.74
CA GLY A 183 -15.27 -5.65 14.28
C GLY A 183 -14.03 -4.91 13.75
N LYS A 184 -12.87 -5.20 14.35
CA LYS A 184 -11.55 -4.67 13.93
C LYS A 184 -10.69 -5.72 13.25
#